data_AF-A0A3L7DVR2-F1
#
_entry.id   AF-A0A3L7DVR2-F1
#
_cell.length_a   1.000
_cell.length_b   1.000
_cell.length_c   1.000
_cell.angle_alpha   90.00
_cell.angle_beta   90.00
_cell.angle_gamma   90.00
#
_symmetry.space_group_name_H-M   'P 1'
#
loop_
_entity.id
_entity.type
_entity.pdbx_description
1 polymer ?
#
loop_
_entity_poly.entity_id
_entity_poly.type
_entity_poly.pdbx_seq_one_letter_code
_entity_poly.pdbx_strand_id
1 'polypeptide(L)'
;MSAPLCRKDRIMKTSLSAAVALGTALASSPLAAASLTIPLSFEFIALNGQMIERSLVFHQDELQFDAGHHEIALRYADMMESDFNDTMESVKSAAFIVTLDASDDAAYTLAPAGGEPVRDPQEFARTPEVVITREDGSRAQFTLTRTEVRRDFAAKLYGSEQVASAVPVAPAPSASADVAEAVSGNAPAAAPAPIETSGASPAEMLQLWWQRADQQTRKEFLGWAIDQL
;
A
#
# COMPACT_ATOMS: atom_id res chain seq x y z
N MET A 1 -62.41 58.85 -24.09
CA MET A 1 -62.05 58.34 -22.75
C MET A 1 -61.50 56.94 -22.90
N SER A 2 -60.32 56.72 -22.32
CA SER A 2 -59.73 55.45 -21.89
C SER A 2 -59.46 54.33 -22.90
N ALA A 3 -58.17 54.18 -23.20
CA ALA A 3 -57.48 52.92 -23.51
C ALA A 3 -57.48 51.98 -22.25
N PRO A 4 -56.91 50.74 -22.22
CA PRO A 4 -55.92 50.20 -23.17
C PRO A 4 -55.86 48.66 -23.41
N LEU A 5 -54.97 48.32 -24.36
CA LEU A 5 -53.97 47.21 -24.38
C LEU A 5 -54.34 45.73 -24.66
N CYS A 6 -53.45 45.16 -25.50
CA CYS A 6 -53.09 43.74 -25.70
C CYS A 6 -54.12 42.87 -26.45
N ARG A 7 -53.73 41.96 -27.34
CA ARG A 7 -52.51 41.15 -27.39
C ARG A 7 -52.25 40.67 -28.82
N LYS A 8 -50.98 40.35 -29.05
CA LYS A 8 -50.34 39.99 -30.31
C LYS A 8 -50.48 38.48 -30.52
N ASP A 9 -51.19 38.05 -31.57
CA ASP A 9 -51.28 36.64 -31.95
C ASP A 9 -50.67 36.45 -33.34
N ARG A 10 -49.46 35.90 -33.38
CA ARG A 10 -48.88 35.37 -34.62
C ARG A 10 -48.63 33.89 -34.39
N ILE A 11 -49.58 33.13 -34.90
CA ILE A 11 -49.56 31.69 -35.12
C ILE A 11 -48.27 31.32 -35.87
N MET A 12 -47.44 30.47 -35.27
CA MET A 12 -46.43 29.71 -36.01
C MET A 12 -46.60 28.24 -35.69
N LYS A 13 -47.14 27.54 -36.68
CA LYS A 13 -47.45 26.12 -36.71
C LYS A 13 -46.27 25.46 -37.41
N THR A 14 -45.42 24.75 -36.68
CA THR A 14 -44.49 23.77 -37.27
C THR A 14 -44.33 22.59 -36.33
N SER A 15 -44.88 21.47 -36.77
CA SER A 15 -44.74 20.13 -36.21
C SER A 15 -43.29 19.63 -36.36
N LEU A 16 -42.77 18.83 -35.43
CA LEU A 16 -42.29 17.45 -35.64
C LEU A 16 -41.46 16.91 -34.46
N SER A 17 -41.67 15.60 -34.24
CA SER A 17 -40.74 14.62 -33.67
C SER A 17 -40.61 14.50 -32.15
N ALA A 18 -41.32 13.49 -31.65
CA ALA A 18 -41.00 12.76 -30.44
C ALA A 18 -39.61 12.09 -30.55
N ALA A 19 -38.80 12.23 -29.50
CA ALA A 19 -37.71 11.33 -29.19
C ALA A 19 -37.65 11.19 -27.68
N VAL A 20 -38.44 10.23 -27.15
CA VAL A 20 -38.26 9.74 -25.78
C VAL A 20 -37.03 8.85 -25.81
N ALA A 21 -35.86 9.43 -25.54
CA ALA A 21 -34.67 8.66 -25.21
C ALA A 21 -34.81 8.19 -23.77
N LEU A 22 -35.36 6.99 -23.58
CA LEU A 22 -35.36 6.30 -22.29
C LEU A 22 -33.92 5.82 -22.03
N GLY A 23 -33.09 6.70 -21.47
CA GLY A 23 -31.76 6.35 -21.01
C GLY A 23 -31.88 5.38 -19.84
N THR A 24 -31.64 4.09 -20.09
CA THR A 24 -31.39 3.11 -19.02
C THR A 24 -30.08 3.51 -18.35
N ALA A 25 -30.18 4.32 -17.29
CA ALA A 25 -29.10 4.48 -16.33
C ALA A 25 -28.82 3.10 -15.75
N LEU A 26 -27.68 2.50 -16.12
CA LEU A 26 -27.14 1.39 -15.35
C LEU A 26 -26.89 1.95 -13.95
N ALA A 27 -27.76 1.58 -13.01
CA ALA A 27 -27.52 1.83 -11.60
C ALA A 27 -26.30 0.98 -11.21
N SER A 28 -25.11 1.57 -11.28
CA SER A 28 -23.97 1.07 -10.51
C SER A 28 -24.33 1.29 -9.05
N SER A 29 -24.89 0.27 -8.41
CA SER A 29 -25.02 0.28 -6.95
C SER A 29 -23.61 0.45 -6.37
N PRO A 30 -23.39 1.40 -5.44
CA PRO A 30 -22.16 1.37 -4.66
C PRO A 30 -22.11 0.03 -3.93
N LEU A 31 -21.07 -0.77 -4.18
CA LEU A 31 -20.74 -1.92 -3.36
C LEU A 31 -20.47 -1.37 -1.95
N ALA A 32 -21.16 -1.91 -0.95
CA ALA A 32 -20.97 -1.45 0.42
C ALA A 32 -19.63 -1.99 0.92
N ALA A 33 -18.73 -1.09 1.27
CA ALA A 33 -17.39 -1.48 1.73
C ALA A 33 -17.47 -2.00 3.16
N ALA A 34 -16.81 -3.13 3.41
CA ALA A 34 -16.50 -3.55 4.76
C ALA A 34 -15.41 -2.63 5.35
N SER A 35 -15.36 -2.52 6.67
CA SER A 35 -14.31 -1.75 7.35
C SER A 35 -13.66 -2.50 8.51
N LEU A 36 -12.38 -2.22 8.74
CA LEU A 36 -11.64 -2.72 9.90
C LEU A 36 -11.04 -1.55 10.67
N THR A 37 -11.49 -1.36 11.91
CA THR A 37 -10.88 -0.44 12.86
C THR A 37 -9.65 -1.07 13.50
N ILE A 38 -8.52 -0.36 13.44
CA ILE A 38 -7.22 -0.75 13.96
C ILE A 38 -6.85 0.17 15.13
N PRO A 39 -6.62 -0.34 16.34
CA PRO A 39 -6.24 0.50 17.47
C PRO A 39 -4.79 0.95 17.34
N LEU A 40 -4.43 2.00 18.08
CA LEU A 40 -3.10 2.63 18.04
C LEU A 40 -1.96 1.68 18.42
N SER A 41 -2.26 0.63 19.16
CA SER A 41 -1.34 -0.44 19.53
C SER A 41 -0.89 -1.31 18.34
N PHE A 42 -1.46 -1.11 17.14
CA PHE A 42 -1.05 -1.79 15.92
C PHE A 42 -0.76 -0.81 14.79
N GLU A 43 0.27 -1.13 14.01
CA GLU A 43 0.64 -0.41 12.81
C GLU A 43 0.24 -1.23 11.57
N PHE A 44 -0.54 -0.61 10.68
CA PHE A 44 -0.86 -1.17 9.38
C PHE A 44 0.34 -1.14 8.42
N ILE A 45 0.52 -2.21 7.65
CA ILE A 45 1.66 -2.37 6.74
C ILE A 45 1.20 -2.51 5.29
N ALA A 46 0.25 -3.41 5.01
CA ALA A 46 -0.20 -3.71 3.65
C ALA A 46 -1.56 -4.40 3.65
N LEU A 47 -2.30 -4.24 2.54
CA LEU A 47 -3.54 -4.95 2.24
C LEU A 47 -3.36 -5.71 0.93
N ASN A 48 -3.59 -7.03 0.93
CA ASN A 48 -3.53 -7.88 -0.27
C ASN A 48 -2.23 -7.73 -1.09
N GLY A 49 -1.08 -7.69 -0.40
CA GLY A 49 0.22 -7.49 -1.06
C GLY A 49 0.58 -6.03 -1.33
N GLN A 50 -0.40 -5.12 -1.34
CA GLN A 50 -0.18 -3.71 -1.65
C GLN A 50 0.19 -2.94 -0.39
N MET A 51 1.43 -2.44 -0.37
CA MET A 51 1.84 -1.45 0.62
C MET A 51 1.11 -0.15 0.32
N ILE A 52 0.30 0.34 1.26
CA ILE A 52 -0.21 1.69 1.15
C ILE A 52 0.94 2.64 1.51
N GLU A 53 1.23 3.59 0.62
CA GLU A 53 2.30 4.56 0.80
C GLU A 53 2.13 5.24 2.16
N ARG A 54 3.07 4.93 3.05
CA ARG A 54 3.11 5.40 4.43
C ARG A 54 3.21 6.93 4.41
N SER A 55 2.14 7.61 4.81
CA SER A 55 2.36 8.81 5.60
C SER A 55 2.86 8.33 6.96
N LEU A 56 4.18 8.31 7.15
CA LEU A 56 4.84 7.95 8.43
C LEU A 56 4.40 8.84 9.61
N VAL A 57 3.49 9.78 9.37
CA VAL A 57 2.99 10.80 10.29
C VAL A 57 1.62 10.43 10.86
N PHE A 58 0.85 9.54 10.23
CA PHE A 58 -0.53 9.24 10.66
C PHE A 58 -0.79 7.75 10.80
N HIS A 59 -1.37 7.39 11.94
CA HIS A 59 -1.99 6.08 12.17
C HIS A 59 -3.16 5.90 11.20
N GLN A 60 -3.24 4.74 10.56
CA GLN A 60 -4.42 4.36 9.77
C GLN A 60 -5.36 3.59 10.70
N ASP A 61 -6.32 4.31 11.26
CA ASP A 61 -7.29 3.84 12.24
C ASP A 61 -8.42 3.01 11.60
N GLU A 62 -8.74 3.26 10.33
CA GLU A 62 -9.76 2.51 9.60
C GLU A 62 -9.26 2.10 8.22
N LEU A 63 -9.46 0.82 7.88
CA LEU A 63 -9.30 0.29 6.53
C LEU A 63 -10.66 0.01 5.92
N GLN A 64 -10.85 0.35 4.65
CA GLN A 64 -12.03 -0.02 3.87
C GLN A 64 -11.63 -0.97 2.76
N PHE A 65 -12.42 -2.03 2.56
CA PHE A 65 -12.23 -3.02 1.51
C PHE A 65 -13.57 -3.63 1.11
N ASP A 66 -13.65 -4.13 -0.12
CA ASP A 66 -14.85 -4.84 -0.60
C ASP A 66 -15.10 -6.12 0.21
N ALA A 67 -16.27 -6.74 0.01
CA ALA A 67 -16.49 -8.09 0.52
C ALA A 67 -15.54 -9.10 -0.16
N GLY A 68 -15.07 -10.10 0.59
CA GLY A 68 -14.21 -11.14 0.06
C GLY A 68 -13.02 -11.48 0.95
N HIS A 69 -12.01 -12.11 0.35
CA HIS A 69 -10.83 -12.60 1.04
C HIS A 69 -9.75 -11.52 1.12
N HIS A 70 -9.32 -11.17 2.33
CA HIS A 70 -8.32 -10.13 2.54
C HIS A 70 -7.16 -10.61 3.41
N GLU A 71 -5.95 -10.33 2.97
CA GLU A 71 -4.72 -10.48 3.75
C GLU A 71 -4.26 -9.11 4.23
N ILE A 72 -4.33 -8.89 5.53
CA ILE A 72 -4.01 -7.62 6.18
C ILE A 72 -2.74 -7.82 6.98
N ALA A 73 -1.69 -7.12 6.57
CA ALA A 73 -0.40 -7.15 7.25
C ALA A 73 -0.32 -6.06 8.31
N LEU A 74 -0.02 -6.47 9.54
CA LEU A 74 0.04 -5.63 10.72
C LEU A 74 1.31 -5.92 11.53
N ARG A 75 1.66 -5.02 12.43
CA ARG A 75 2.54 -5.33 13.57
C ARG A 75 2.03 -4.64 14.82
N TYR A 76 2.31 -5.21 15.98
CA TYR A 76 2.14 -4.51 17.25
C TYR A 76 3.22 -3.42 17.37
N ALA A 77 2.83 -2.23 17.85
CA ALA A 77 3.70 -1.10 18.09
C ALA A 77 3.16 -0.30 19.29
N ASP A 78 3.99 -0.18 20.33
CA ASP A 78 3.62 0.52 21.56
C ASP A 78 4.84 1.24 22.16
N MET A 79 4.61 2.05 23.19
CA MET A 79 5.65 2.74 23.94
C MET A 79 5.55 2.37 25.42
N MET A 80 6.67 1.96 26.02
CA MET A 80 6.76 1.69 27.45
C MET A 80 7.80 2.58 28.11
N GLU A 81 7.70 2.76 29.41
CA GLU A 81 8.76 3.39 30.20
C GLU A 81 9.98 2.45 30.26
N SER A 82 11.18 3.01 30.12
CA SER A 82 12.42 2.24 30.20
C SER A 82 12.74 1.86 31.64
N ASP A 83 13.18 0.62 31.88
CA ASP A 83 13.57 0.17 33.22
C ASP A 83 14.79 0.91 33.79
N PHE A 84 15.56 1.59 32.93
CA PHE A 84 16.83 2.24 33.29
C PHE A 84 16.72 3.75 33.49
N ASN A 85 15.68 4.39 32.97
CA ASN A 85 15.50 5.85 33.01
C ASN A 85 14.06 6.23 32.66
N ASP A 86 13.64 7.44 33.01
CA ASP A 86 12.27 7.96 32.79
C ASP A 86 11.95 8.30 31.30
N THR A 87 12.57 7.59 30.33
CA THR A 87 12.31 7.78 28.90
C THR A 87 11.38 6.69 28.38
N MET A 88 10.56 7.04 27.39
CA MET A 88 9.72 6.08 26.67
C MET A 88 10.54 5.34 25.60
N GLU A 89 10.50 4.01 25.61
CA GLU A 89 11.09 3.13 24.63
C GLU A 89 10.00 2.53 23.71
N SER A 90 10.28 2.46 22.41
CA SER A 90 9.36 1.83 21.45
C SER A 90 9.52 0.32 21.45
N VAL A 91 8.40 -0.39 21.57
CA VAL A 91 8.34 -1.84 21.44
C VAL A 91 7.55 -2.21 20.20
N LYS A 92 8.11 -3.10 19.37
CA LYS A 92 7.53 -3.51 18.09
C LYS A 92 7.65 -5.01 17.90
N SER A 93 6.59 -5.64 17.40
CA SER A 93 6.63 -7.04 17.00
C SER A 93 7.20 -7.23 15.59
N ALA A 94 7.49 -8.48 15.24
CA ALA A 94 7.52 -8.90 13.85
C ALA A 94 6.15 -8.66 13.17
N ALA A 95 6.15 -8.53 11.85
CA ALA A 95 4.90 -8.43 11.10
C ALA A 95 4.15 -9.77 11.13
N PHE A 96 2.84 -9.70 11.07
CA PHE A 96 1.97 -10.85 10.93
C PHE A 96 0.83 -10.52 9.97
N ILE A 97 0.23 -11.57 9.40
CA ILE A 97 -0.85 -11.46 8.42
C ILE A 97 -2.13 -11.97 9.08
N VAL A 98 -3.15 -11.13 9.07
CA VAL A 98 -4.53 -11.51 9.36
C VAL A 98 -5.22 -11.81 8.04
N THR A 99 -5.70 -13.03 7.89
CA THR A 99 -6.53 -13.44 6.76
C THR A 99 -7.99 -13.41 7.19
N LEU A 100 -8.77 -12.48 6.63
CA LEU A 100 -10.16 -12.22 6.99
C LEU A 100 -11.06 -12.38 5.75
N ASP A 101 -12.14 -13.16 5.89
CA ASP A 101 -13.21 -13.21 4.91
C ASP A 101 -14.28 -12.17 5.29
N ALA A 102 -14.20 -11.01 4.65
CA ALA A 102 -15.05 -9.87 4.87
C ALA A 102 -16.45 -10.07 4.28
N SER A 103 -17.47 -9.75 5.07
CA SER A 103 -18.86 -9.70 4.61
C SER A 103 -19.19 -8.28 4.11
N ASP A 104 -20.13 -8.19 3.16
CA ASP A 104 -20.61 -6.90 2.64
C ASP A 104 -21.14 -6.01 3.78
N ASP A 105 -20.78 -4.73 3.76
CA ASP A 105 -21.17 -3.70 4.74
C ASP A 105 -20.86 -4.06 6.22
N ALA A 106 -19.87 -4.93 6.46
CA ALA A 106 -19.52 -5.34 7.82
C ALA A 106 -18.45 -4.43 8.43
N ALA A 107 -18.72 -3.93 9.64
CA ALA A 107 -17.75 -3.23 10.46
C ALA A 107 -17.06 -4.20 11.43
N TYR A 108 -15.73 -4.25 11.36
CA TYR A 108 -14.86 -5.08 12.18
C TYR A 108 -13.99 -4.20 13.09
N THR A 109 -13.66 -4.71 14.27
CA THR A 109 -12.74 -4.06 15.22
C THR A 109 -11.66 -5.05 15.62
N LEU A 110 -10.41 -4.67 15.43
CA LEU A 110 -9.25 -5.42 15.90
C LEU A 110 -8.88 -5.00 17.32
N ALA A 111 -8.46 -5.96 18.14
CA ALA A 111 -7.91 -5.71 19.47
C ALA A 111 -6.82 -6.74 19.83
N PRO A 112 -5.90 -6.44 20.76
CA PRO A 112 -5.01 -7.44 21.36
C PRO A 112 -5.80 -8.57 22.03
N ALA A 113 -5.37 -9.81 21.83
CA ALA A 113 -5.88 -10.94 22.61
C ALA A 113 -5.35 -10.79 24.05
N GLY A 114 -6.25 -10.48 24.98
CA GLY A 114 -5.90 -10.06 26.34
C GLY A 114 -6.50 -8.71 26.72
N GLY A 115 -6.99 -7.96 25.73
CA GLY A 115 -7.61 -6.65 25.91
C GLY A 115 -6.58 -5.51 25.95
N GLU A 116 -7.10 -4.30 26.06
CA GLU A 116 -6.28 -3.09 26.23
C GLU A 116 -6.44 -2.49 27.63
N PRO A 117 -5.37 -1.90 28.19
CA PRO A 117 -4.01 -1.87 27.65
C PRO A 117 -3.30 -3.24 27.76
N VAL A 118 -2.34 -3.48 26.89
CA VAL A 118 -1.48 -4.68 26.97
C VAL A 118 -0.63 -4.59 28.23
N ARG A 119 -0.71 -5.61 29.10
CA ARG A 119 -0.03 -5.58 30.42
C ARG A 119 1.48 -5.66 30.34
N ASP A 120 2.00 -6.45 29.41
CA ASP A 120 3.44 -6.63 29.18
C ASP A 120 3.70 -6.48 27.68
N PRO A 121 4.02 -5.26 27.21
CA PRO A 121 4.23 -5.02 25.79
C PRO A 121 5.46 -5.77 25.25
N GLN A 122 6.49 -6.04 26.07
CA GLN A 122 7.68 -6.77 25.60
C GLN A 122 7.34 -8.22 25.29
N GLU A 123 6.64 -8.90 26.20
CA GLU A 123 6.21 -10.28 25.98
C GLU A 123 5.17 -10.37 24.87
N PHE A 124 4.20 -9.44 24.83
CA PHE A 124 3.20 -9.41 23.76
C PHE A 124 3.85 -9.21 22.39
N ALA A 125 4.86 -8.36 22.27
CA ALA A 125 5.56 -8.12 21.00
C ALA A 125 6.31 -9.34 20.46
N ARG A 126 6.69 -10.31 21.31
CA ARG A 126 7.33 -11.55 20.86
C ARG A 126 6.34 -12.45 20.12
N THR A 127 5.10 -12.53 20.61
CA THR A 127 4.07 -13.40 20.07
C THR A 127 2.71 -12.67 20.09
N PRO A 128 2.50 -11.67 19.22
CA PRO A 128 1.26 -10.91 19.24
C PRO A 128 0.09 -11.81 18.84
N GLU A 129 -0.98 -11.74 19.62
CA GLU A 129 -2.24 -12.39 19.34
C GLU A 129 -3.34 -11.33 19.28
N VAL A 130 -4.35 -11.54 18.42
CA VAL A 130 -5.42 -10.56 18.21
C VAL A 130 -6.79 -11.22 18.32
N VAL A 131 -7.80 -10.40 18.52
CA VAL A 131 -9.21 -10.75 18.38
C VAL A 131 -9.84 -9.75 17.42
N ILE A 132 -10.73 -10.24 16.55
CA ILE A 132 -11.52 -9.39 15.66
C ILE A 132 -12.98 -9.62 16.00
N THR A 133 -13.69 -8.54 16.30
CA THR A 133 -15.13 -8.54 16.58
C THR A 133 -15.88 -7.78 15.51
N ARG A 134 -17.14 -8.15 15.28
CA ARG A 134 -18.08 -7.37 14.46
C ARG A 134 -18.82 -6.36 15.34
N GLU A 135 -19.54 -5.44 14.70
CA GLU A 135 -20.38 -4.44 15.39
C GLU A 135 -21.38 -5.05 16.39
N ASP A 136 -21.93 -6.23 16.07
CA ASP A 136 -22.85 -6.98 16.94
C ASP A 136 -22.18 -7.65 18.16
N GLY A 137 -20.86 -7.47 18.32
CA GLY A 137 -20.05 -8.06 19.37
C GLY A 137 -19.65 -9.53 19.14
N SER A 138 -20.08 -10.14 18.03
CA SER A 138 -19.66 -11.48 17.67
C SER A 138 -18.19 -11.53 17.22
N ARG A 139 -17.51 -12.66 17.44
CA ARG A 139 -16.14 -12.84 16.96
C ARG A 139 -16.14 -13.17 15.48
N ALA A 140 -15.36 -12.43 14.71
CA ALA A 140 -15.07 -12.77 13.32
C ALA A 140 -14.13 -13.99 13.25
N GLN A 141 -14.30 -14.81 12.23
CA GLN A 141 -13.36 -15.88 11.92
C GLN A 141 -12.24 -15.31 11.06
N PHE A 142 -11.00 -15.61 11.44
CA PHE A 142 -9.80 -15.20 10.71
C PHE A 142 -8.68 -16.19 10.99
N THR A 143 -7.65 -16.17 10.15
CA THR A 143 -6.39 -16.89 10.39
C THR A 143 -5.29 -15.89 10.68
N LEU A 144 -4.45 -16.18 11.67
CA LEU A 144 -3.25 -15.40 11.96
C LEU A 144 -2.01 -16.17 11.51
N THR A 145 -1.30 -15.63 10.52
CA THR A 145 -0.05 -16.17 10.01
C THR A 145 1.10 -15.32 10.49
N ARG A 146 1.99 -15.90 11.31
CA ARG A 146 3.22 -15.25 11.74
C ARG A 146 4.21 -15.28 10.59
N THR A 147 4.82 -14.13 10.30
CA THR A 147 5.93 -14.09 9.35
C THR A 147 7.22 -14.16 10.14
N GLU A 148 7.68 -15.38 10.37
CA GLU A 148 8.90 -15.67 11.14
C GLU A 148 10.16 -15.10 10.48
N VAL A 149 10.06 -14.60 9.24
CA VAL A 149 11.19 -14.01 8.52
C VAL A 149 10.70 -12.83 7.69
N ARG A 150 11.40 -11.70 7.81
CA ARG A 150 11.27 -10.53 6.91
C ARG A 150 11.33 -10.91 5.41
N ARG A 151 11.95 -12.06 5.08
CA ARG A 151 12.02 -12.68 3.74
C ARG A 151 10.67 -13.19 3.25
N ASP A 152 9.93 -13.95 4.07
CA ASP A 152 8.64 -14.54 3.66
C ASP A 152 7.57 -13.47 3.47
N PHE A 153 7.62 -12.42 4.29
CA PHE A 153 6.72 -11.27 4.16
C PHE A 153 6.97 -10.52 2.86
N ALA A 154 8.23 -10.19 2.53
CA ALA A 154 8.56 -9.57 1.25
C ALA A 154 8.22 -10.47 0.06
N ALA A 155 8.55 -11.77 0.12
CA ALA A 155 8.24 -12.71 -0.96
C ALA A 155 6.72 -12.89 -1.18
N LYS A 156 5.91 -12.92 -0.12
CA LYS A 156 4.44 -12.95 -0.22
C LYS A 156 3.84 -11.63 -0.70
N LEU A 157 4.39 -10.50 -0.26
CA LEU A 157 3.90 -9.17 -0.68
C LEU A 157 4.29 -8.82 -2.13
N TYR A 158 5.47 -9.21 -2.59
CA TYR A 158 6.00 -8.85 -3.92
C TYR A 158 5.92 -9.98 -4.96
N GLY A 159 5.61 -11.22 -4.55
CA GLY A 159 5.57 -12.39 -5.43
C GLY A 159 4.29 -12.57 -6.24
N SER A 160 3.27 -11.71 -6.06
CA SER A 160 2.06 -11.69 -6.89
C SER A 160 2.27 -10.82 -8.12
N GLU A 161 3.13 -11.28 -9.03
CA GLU A 161 3.23 -10.72 -10.38
C GLU A 161 1.94 -11.02 -11.16
N GLN A 162 1.16 -9.97 -11.40
CA GLN A 162 0.11 -9.98 -12.42
C GLN A 162 0.78 -10.09 -13.79
N VAL A 163 0.88 -11.31 -14.31
CA VAL A 163 1.37 -11.62 -15.65
C VAL A 163 0.39 -11.04 -16.68
N ALA A 164 0.70 -9.86 -17.21
CA ALA A 164 0.08 -9.33 -18.42
C ALA A 164 1.03 -9.56 -19.61
N SER A 165 0.78 -10.69 -20.28
CA SER A 165 1.00 -10.97 -21.71
C SER A 165 2.36 -10.68 -22.35
N ALA A 166 3.05 -11.79 -22.60
CA ALA A 166 4.11 -11.94 -23.58
C ALA A 166 3.66 -11.62 -25.02
N VAL A 167 4.60 -11.07 -25.80
CA VAL A 167 4.72 -11.25 -27.27
C VAL A 167 6.20 -11.06 -27.68
N PRO A 168 6.68 -11.70 -28.76
CA PRO A 168 7.97 -12.38 -28.78
C PRO A 168 9.06 -11.77 -29.69
N VAL A 169 10.31 -11.93 -29.24
CA VAL A 169 11.57 -12.32 -29.93
C VAL A 169 11.87 -11.83 -31.37
N ALA A 170 13.03 -11.21 -31.59
CA ALA A 170 14.17 -11.71 -32.41
C ALA A 170 15.31 -10.64 -32.54
N PRO A 171 16.50 -10.95 -33.11
CA PRO A 171 17.70 -11.37 -32.39
C PRO A 171 18.89 -10.36 -32.51
N ALA A 172 19.92 -10.60 -31.70
CA ALA A 172 21.17 -9.84 -31.65
C ALA A 172 21.96 -9.81 -32.97
N PRO A 173 22.89 -8.85 -33.11
CA PRO A 173 24.21 -9.19 -33.61
C PRO A 173 25.31 -8.83 -32.61
N SER A 174 26.26 -9.76 -32.45
CA SER A 174 27.58 -9.52 -31.89
C SER A 174 28.37 -8.55 -32.76
N ALA A 175 29.13 -7.62 -32.16
CA ALA A 175 30.44 -7.20 -32.65
C ALA A 175 31.19 -6.36 -31.63
N SER A 176 32.50 -6.62 -31.59
CA SER A 176 33.54 -6.07 -30.73
C SER A 176 33.74 -4.55 -30.82
N ALA A 177 34.40 -4.06 -29.77
CA ALA A 177 35.26 -2.88 -29.67
C ALA A 177 35.74 -2.26 -31.00
N ASP A 178 35.63 -0.93 -31.13
CA ASP A 178 36.78 -0.03 -31.18
C ASP A 178 36.34 1.44 -30.99
N VAL A 179 37.32 2.32 -30.82
CA VAL A 179 37.29 3.62 -30.14
C VAL A 179 36.96 4.78 -31.10
N ALA A 180 36.50 5.90 -30.50
CA ALA A 180 36.66 7.31 -30.94
C ALA A 180 35.45 8.05 -31.57
N GLU A 181 34.82 8.86 -30.71
CA GLU A 181 34.57 10.31 -30.81
C GLU A 181 33.94 10.93 -32.08
N ALA A 182 32.66 11.36 -31.95
CA ALA A 182 32.18 12.67 -32.43
C ALA A 182 30.83 13.05 -31.78
N VAL A 183 30.78 14.27 -31.24
CA VAL A 183 29.64 15.00 -30.60
C VAL A 183 28.52 15.27 -31.64
N SER A 184 27.23 15.40 -31.36
CA SER A 184 26.49 16.05 -30.27
C SER A 184 25.02 15.62 -30.30
N GLY A 185 24.39 15.40 -29.14
CA GLY A 185 22.93 15.28 -29.08
C GLY A 185 22.30 14.44 -27.96
N ASN A 186 22.87 14.36 -26.76
CA ASN A 186 22.07 14.19 -25.53
C ASN A 186 22.92 14.51 -24.30
N ALA A 187 22.31 15.17 -23.31
CA ALA A 187 22.98 15.65 -22.11
C ALA A 187 23.73 14.51 -21.37
N PRO A 188 24.96 14.75 -20.86
CA PRO A 188 25.72 13.72 -20.16
C PRO A 188 25.09 13.44 -18.80
N ALA A 189 24.84 12.17 -18.50
CA ALA A 189 24.71 11.72 -17.12
C ALA A 189 25.99 12.12 -16.40
N ALA A 190 25.85 12.97 -15.38
CA ALA A 190 26.97 13.45 -14.60
C ALA A 190 27.76 12.24 -14.06
N ALA A 191 29.04 12.16 -14.42
CA ALA A 191 29.95 11.19 -13.85
C ALA A 191 29.91 11.31 -12.31
N PRO A 192 29.78 10.20 -11.57
CA PRO A 192 29.87 10.26 -10.12
C PRO A 192 31.25 10.76 -9.72
N ALA A 193 31.28 11.77 -8.85
CA ALA A 193 32.51 12.31 -8.28
C ALA A 193 33.31 11.20 -7.57
N PRO A 194 34.65 11.31 -7.52
CA PRO A 194 35.48 10.32 -6.83
C PRO A 194 35.09 10.25 -5.35
N ILE A 195 34.89 9.04 -4.86
CA ILE A 195 34.68 8.75 -3.45
C ILE A 195 36.05 8.65 -2.76
N GLU A 196 36.36 9.61 -1.90
CA GLU A 196 37.45 9.48 -0.93
C GLU A 196 37.02 8.43 0.11
N THR A 197 37.36 7.16 -0.12
CA THR A 197 37.01 6.03 0.77
C THR A 197 38.00 5.85 1.92
N SER A 198 38.85 6.85 2.16
CA SER A 198 39.94 6.79 3.13
C SER A 198 39.40 6.77 4.56
N GLY A 199 39.25 5.56 5.12
CA GLY A 199 38.91 5.33 6.52
C GLY A 199 37.45 4.92 6.80
N ALA A 200 36.58 4.84 5.78
CA ALA A 200 35.21 4.36 5.95
C ALA A 200 35.15 2.82 5.97
N SER A 201 34.34 2.27 6.87
CA SER A 201 34.10 0.82 6.93
C SER A 201 33.35 0.34 5.69
N PRO A 202 33.48 -0.95 5.30
CA PRO A 202 32.76 -1.51 4.15
C PRO A 202 31.23 -1.34 4.24
N ALA A 203 30.68 -1.34 5.46
CA ALA A 203 29.25 -1.12 5.69
C ALA A 203 28.82 0.32 5.39
N GLU A 204 29.64 1.31 5.79
CA GLU A 204 29.38 2.73 5.49
C GLU A 204 29.47 3.00 3.98
N MET A 205 30.40 2.33 3.29
CA MET A 205 30.50 2.41 1.83
C MET A 205 29.24 1.89 1.12
N LEU A 206 28.69 0.77 1.57
CA LEU A 206 27.44 0.22 1.04
C LEU A 206 26.25 1.16 1.31
N GLN A 207 26.21 1.79 2.49
CA GLN A 207 25.16 2.75 2.82
C GLN A 207 25.22 4.01 1.94
N LEU A 208 26.43 4.52 1.67
CA LEU A 208 26.63 5.65 0.76
C LEU A 208 26.19 5.30 -0.67
N TRP A 209 26.54 4.11 -1.15
CA TRP A 209 26.15 3.66 -2.50
C TRP A 209 24.64 3.46 -2.60
N TRP A 210 24.02 2.93 -1.54
CA TRP A 210 22.57 2.79 -1.44
C TRP A 210 21.85 4.13 -1.55
N GLN A 211 22.32 5.16 -0.81
CA GLN A 211 21.70 6.49 -0.83
C GLN A 211 21.78 7.17 -2.20
N ARG A 212 22.84 6.89 -2.97
CA ARG A 212 23.06 7.52 -4.28
C ARG A 212 22.38 6.80 -5.44
N ALA A 213 22.10 5.50 -5.30
CA ALA A 213 21.39 4.72 -6.30
C ALA A 213 19.93 5.18 -6.45
N ASP A 214 19.40 5.12 -7.67
CA ASP A 214 17.99 5.35 -7.96
C ASP A 214 17.13 4.14 -7.56
N GLN A 215 15.81 4.29 -7.64
CA GLN A 215 14.85 3.28 -7.18
C GLN A 215 14.99 1.94 -7.92
N GLN A 216 15.28 1.95 -9.22
CA GLN A 216 15.41 0.72 -10.01
C GLN A 216 16.68 -0.03 -9.61
N THR A 217 17.81 0.69 -9.55
CA THR A 217 19.11 0.14 -9.14
C THR A 217 19.07 -0.45 -7.73
N ARG A 218 18.34 0.19 -6.80
CA ARG A 218 18.13 -0.33 -5.44
C ARG A 218 17.37 -1.66 -5.43
N LYS A 219 16.34 -1.80 -6.27
CA LYS A 219 15.55 -3.03 -6.38
C LYS A 219 16.40 -4.18 -6.91
N GLU A 220 17.17 -3.92 -7.96
CA GLU A 220 18.07 -4.92 -8.56
C GLU A 220 19.16 -5.37 -7.58
N PHE A 221 19.76 -4.43 -6.85
CA PHE A 221 20.76 -4.73 -5.83
C PHE A 221 20.19 -5.58 -4.69
N LEU A 222 18.99 -5.28 -4.22
CA LEU A 222 18.32 -6.10 -3.20
C LEU A 222 18.01 -7.51 -3.73
N GLY A 223 17.54 -7.63 -4.98
CA GLY A 223 17.31 -8.92 -5.62
C GLY A 223 18.57 -9.78 -5.67
N TRP A 224 19.69 -9.20 -6.09
CA TRP A 224 20.98 -9.89 -6.09
C TRP A 224 21.48 -10.24 -4.68
N ALA A 225 21.36 -9.33 -3.70
CA ALA A 225 21.83 -9.59 -2.33
C ALA A 225 21.05 -10.72 -1.65
N ILE A 226 19.79 -10.93 -2.05
CA ILE A 226 18.96 -12.04 -1.58
C ILE A 226 19.44 -13.37 -2.18
N ASP A 227 19.89 -13.39 -3.44
CA ASP A 227 20.42 -14.60 -4.11
C ASP A 227 21.74 -15.09 -3.51
N GLN A 228 22.54 -14.18 -2.93
CA GLN A 228 23.85 -14.50 -2.34
C GLN A 228 23.81 -14.96 -0.87
N LEU A 229 22.62 -15.15 -0.28
CA LEU A 229 22.42 -15.49 1.14
C LEU A 229 21.54 -16.72 1.39
#